data_AF-A0AAW9HHW3-F1
#
_entry.id   AF-A0AAW9HHW3-F1
#
_cell.length_a   1.000
_cell.length_b   1.000
_cell.length_c   1.000
_cell.angle_alpha   90.00
_cell.angle_beta   90.00
_cell.angle_gamma   90.00
#
_symmetry.space_group_name_H-M   'P 1'
#
loop_
_entity.id
_entity.type
_entity.pdbx_description
1 polymer ?
#
loop_
_entity_poly.entity_id
_entity_poly.type
_entity_poly.pdbx_seq_one_letter_code
_entity_poly.pdbx_strand_id
1 'polypeptide(L)'
;MYRSHSGRKKRAFQVLTVLFVVLTLGLGSFFVSGLARADWDSSVGKGIEIQGVATSGVLRLGPHYPETASIDGVAVEDYPVWCIQAKLGDPGPNEMTSISTLTESRQLGPSELNLTTPQLAWLLNKYQGDTRDNTNLAALAYLLHINFEQEYRRPGTAQATVNELIAAVRDQAPGIETRALQYADEARNSAAIGYESGSVEGDGQRKGVIRGIAVTNEAGQMIAGEDIELTLIGPAVFDETGTNKWAGKSAATPLEKTWRSTGNGTVKFFSRVTHDVRTTLTKFGADGSIQDMITYGNRDPLADPAEVTEPGPTWRVIFDFQPTGVSQVDTRPVNLDGKISDTFTTSVDKSYGDGKWLDQTPVVYTARAYYVGRNAPATTDTVPAGAELLGEGQELRAEFTTPKTNLQLTTRYFKEN
;
A
#
# COMPACT_ATOMS: atom_id res chain seq x y z
N MET A 1 17.64 71.70 -89.25
CA MET A 1 16.74 71.23 -90.33
C MET A 1 15.64 70.41 -89.67
N TYR A 2 14.49 71.04 -89.47
CA TYR A 2 13.30 70.47 -88.83
C TYR A 2 12.60 69.54 -89.82
N ARG A 3 12.27 68.31 -89.43
CA ARG A 3 11.21 67.54 -90.10
C ARG A 3 10.34 66.85 -89.05
N SER A 4 9.06 67.12 -89.21
CA SER A 4 7.92 66.83 -88.36
C SER A 4 6.90 66.06 -89.21
N HIS A 5 5.94 65.41 -88.54
CA HIS A 5 4.71 64.76 -89.04
C HIS A 5 4.90 63.36 -89.64
N SER A 6 4.02 62.37 -89.46
CA SER A 6 2.70 62.22 -88.82
C SER A 6 2.42 60.70 -88.72
N GLY A 7 1.64 60.18 -87.78
CA GLY A 7 0.19 59.99 -87.89
C GLY A 7 -0.26 58.89 -86.91
N ARG A 8 -1.11 59.21 -85.93
CA ARG A 8 -2.58 59.03 -85.88
C ARG A 8 -3.10 57.58 -85.84
N LYS A 9 -3.46 57.18 -84.61
CA LYS A 9 -4.73 56.59 -84.11
C LYS A 9 -5.48 55.58 -85.00
N LYS A 10 -5.85 54.44 -84.38
CA LYS A 10 -7.22 53.89 -84.35
C LYS A 10 -7.46 53.03 -83.10
N ARG A 11 -8.60 53.27 -82.46
CA ARG A 11 -9.20 52.49 -81.36
C ARG A 11 -10.10 51.39 -81.94
N ALA A 12 -10.18 50.23 -81.30
CA ALA A 12 -11.35 49.33 -81.24
C ALA A 12 -11.09 48.32 -80.09
N PHE A 13 -11.76 48.45 -78.95
CA PHE A 13 -12.96 47.72 -78.51
C PHE A 13 -12.73 46.24 -78.12
N GLN A 14 -12.80 46.02 -76.80
CA GLN A 14 -13.35 44.89 -76.04
C GLN A 14 -13.34 43.49 -76.68
N VAL A 15 -12.68 42.52 -76.03
CA VAL A 15 -13.34 41.32 -75.49
C VAL A 15 -12.67 40.91 -74.17
N LEU A 16 -13.51 40.81 -73.16
CA LEU A 16 -13.27 40.23 -71.85
C LEU A 16 -13.08 38.72 -72.01
N THR A 17 -11.96 38.14 -71.56
CA THR A 17 -11.89 36.71 -71.26
C THR A 17 -11.06 36.54 -70.00
N VAL A 18 -11.80 36.33 -68.91
CA VAL A 18 -11.29 35.91 -67.61
C VAL A 18 -10.71 34.51 -67.79
N LEU A 19 -9.38 34.39 -67.79
CA LEU A 19 -8.71 33.12 -67.59
C LEU A 19 -8.32 33.03 -66.12
N PHE A 20 -9.13 32.31 -65.34
CA PHE A 20 -8.75 31.84 -64.01
C PHE A 20 -7.64 30.81 -64.20
N VAL A 21 -6.38 31.25 -64.17
CA VAL A 21 -5.24 30.36 -63.96
C VAL A 21 -5.09 30.20 -62.46
N VAL A 22 -5.54 29.06 -61.95
CA VAL A 22 -5.22 28.57 -60.62
C VAL A 22 -3.70 28.43 -60.55
N LEU A 23 -3.06 29.38 -59.88
CA LEU A 23 -1.64 29.34 -59.56
C LEU A 23 -1.45 28.42 -58.34
N THR A 24 -1.57 27.11 -58.54
CA THR A 24 -1.03 26.12 -57.58
C THR A 24 0.48 26.06 -57.75
N LEU A 25 1.17 27.01 -57.14
CA LEU A 25 2.56 26.89 -56.67
C LEU A 25 2.43 26.67 -55.14
N GLY A 26 2.73 25.52 -54.54
CA GLY A 26 3.67 24.53 -54.99
C GLY A 26 5.10 25.07 -54.94
N LEU A 27 5.48 25.69 -53.81
CA LEU A 27 6.87 25.98 -53.41
C LEU A 27 6.86 26.47 -51.96
N GLY A 28 7.59 25.78 -51.09
CA GLY A 28 7.98 26.31 -49.79
C GLY A 28 7.43 25.58 -48.58
N SER A 29 7.57 24.25 -48.55
CA SER A 29 7.83 23.52 -47.32
C SER A 29 9.09 24.12 -46.66
N PHE A 30 8.94 25.26 -46.00
CA PHE A 30 9.86 25.65 -44.96
C PHE A 30 9.50 24.78 -43.76
N PHE A 31 10.33 23.76 -43.55
CA PHE A 31 10.49 23.13 -42.26
C PHE A 31 10.84 24.22 -41.26
N VAL A 32 9.83 24.83 -40.66
CA VAL A 32 9.98 25.49 -39.36
C VAL A 32 10.09 24.32 -38.39
N SER A 33 11.32 23.98 -38.03
CA SER A 33 11.59 23.24 -36.80
C SER A 33 10.70 23.81 -35.69
N GLY A 34 9.96 22.93 -35.03
CA GLY A 34 8.87 23.23 -34.10
C GLY A 34 9.13 24.47 -33.25
N LEU A 35 8.29 25.49 -33.45
CA LEU A 35 8.09 26.47 -32.39
C LEU A 35 7.36 25.71 -31.28
N ALA A 36 7.99 25.59 -30.12
CA ALA A 36 7.36 25.10 -28.89
C ALA A 36 5.94 25.65 -28.75
N ARG A 37 4.96 24.75 -28.59
CA ARG A 37 3.54 25.13 -28.48
C ARG A 37 3.07 24.84 -27.06
N ALA A 38 2.73 25.91 -26.34
CA ALA A 38 2.01 25.84 -25.08
C ALA A 38 0.55 25.41 -25.32
N ASP A 39 0.34 24.21 -25.85
CA ASP A 39 -0.98 23.78 -26.27
C ASP A 39 -1.79 23.26 -25.05
N TRP A 40 -3.01 23.78 -24.96
CA TRP A 40 -4.03 23.44 -23.98
C TRP A 40 -5.39 23.59 -24.66
N ASP A 41 -6.39 22.90 -24.12
CA ASP A 41 -7.78 23.03 -24.56
C ASP A 41 -8.74 22.94 -23.37
N SER A 42 -10.04 22.84 -23.64
CA SER A 42 -11.03 22.69 -22.57
C SER A 42 -10.95 21.37 -21.78
N SER A 43 -10.24 20.36 -22.29
CA SER A 43 -10.07 19.06 -21.62
C SER A 43 -9.08 19.10 -20.47
N VAL A 44 -8.10 20.02 -20.51
CA VAL A 44 -7.08 20.20 -19.46
C VAL A 44 -7.16 21.57 -18.78
N GLY A 45 -7.69 22.59 -19.45
CA GLY A 45 -7.79 23.95 -18.93
C GLY A 45 -6.54 24.81 -19.16
N LYS A 46 -6.67 26.13 -18.97
CA LYS A 46 -5.64 27.10 -19.39
C LYS A 46 -4.58 27.36 -18.31
N GLY A 47 -5.00 27.57 -17.07
CA GLY A 47 -4.14 28.12 -16.02
C GLY A 47 -3.92 29.65 -16.18
N ILE A 48 -2.79 30.16 -15.67
CA ILE A 48 -2.49 31.60 -15.61
C ILE A 48 -1.11 31.88 -16.22
N GLU A 49 -0.97 32.98 -16.97
CA GLU A 49 0.29 33.42 -17.58
C GLU A 49 1.06 34.36 -16.64
N ILE A 50 2.36 34.12 -16.49
CA ILE A 50 3.30 34.90 -15.69
C ILE A 50 4.43 35.43 -16.59
N GLN A 51 4.67 36.73 -16.52
CA GLN A 51 5.70 37.40 -17.32
C GLN A 51 7.07 37.37 -16.63
N GLY A 52 8.14 37.41 -17.42
CA GLY A 52 9.51 37.59 -16.93
C GLY A 52 10.19 36.34 -16.37
N VAL A 53 9.52 35.18 -16.39
CA VAL A 53 10.11 33.90 -15.98
C VAL A 53 10.65 33.12 -17.18
N ALA A 54 9.86 32.90 -18.24
CA ALA A 54 10.33 32.18 -19.41
C ALA A 54 11.45 32.94 -20.15
N THR A 55 12.34 32.21 -20.84
CA THR A 55 13.43 32.83 -21.64
C THR A 55 12.90 33.73 -22.76
N SER A 56 11.72 33.40 -23.28
CA SER A 56 10.99 34.18 -24.29
C SER A 56 9.50 34.09 -24.00
N GLY A 57 8.78 35.21 -24.17
CA GLY A 57 7.34 35.26 -23.98
C GLY A 57 6.89 35.20 -22.51
N VAL A 58 5.77 34.52 -22.27
CA VAL A 58 5.18 34.33 -20.94
C VAL A 58 5.30 32.86 -20.53
N LEU A 59 5.50 32.60 -19.25
CA LEU A 59 5.36 31.26 -18.70
C LEU A 59 3.87 31.02 -18.42
N ARG A 60 3.29 29.97 -18.98
CA ARG A 60 1.94 29.55 -18.61
C ARG A 60 2.01 28.53 -17.48
N LEU A 61 1.50 28.91 -16.32
CA LEU A 61 1.28 28.00 -15.20
C LEU A 61 -0.05 27.27 -15.43
N GLY A 62 0.00 26.14 -16.13
CA GLY A 62 -1.14 25.28 -16.38
C GLY A 62 -0.73 23.94 -17.01
N PRO A 63 -1.66 22.99 -17.10
CA PRO A 63 -1.42 21.70 -17.71
C PRO A 63 -1.43 21.76 -19.24
N HIS A 64 -0.87 20.74 -19.87
CA HIS A 64 -0.94 20.47 -21.29
C HIS A 64 -1.65 19.13 -21.51
N TYR A 65 -2.27 18.95 -22.67
CA TYR A 65 -2.65 17.60 -23.11
C TYR A 65 -1.42 16.91 -23.73
N PRO A 66 -1.29 15.58 -23.62
CA PRO A 66 -0.15 14.88 -24.19
C PRO A 66 -0.24 14.82 -25.73
N GLU A 67 0.76 15.35 -26.43
CA GLU A 67 0.84 15.29 -27.90
C GLU A 67 1.63 14.09 -28.43
N THR A 68 2.39 13.43 -27.57
CA THR A 68 3.11 12.19 -27.88
C THR A 68 2.23 11.01 -27.51
N ALA A 69 1.82 10.21 -28.50
CA ALA A 69 0.91 9.08 -28.28
C ALA A 69 1.59 7.87 -27.59
N SER A 70 2.88 7.66 -27.84
CA SER A 70 3.63 6.55 -27.26
C SER A 70 5.13 6.82 -27.22
N ILE A 71 5.83 6.29 -26.22
CA ILE A 71 7.28 6.36 -26.06
C ILE A 71 7.80 4.93 -25.92
N ASP A 72 8.74 4.51 -26.79
CA ASP A 72 9.30 3.15 -26.81
C ASP A 72 8.25 2.02 -26.80
N GLY A 73 7.11 2.25 -27.47
CA GLY A 73 5.99 1.29 -27.54
C GLY A 73 5.06 1.28 -26.32
N VAL A 74 5.33 2.10 -25.30
CA VAL A 74 4.42 2.35 -24.18
C VAL A 74 3.48 3.49 -24.55
N ALA A 75 2.18 3.24 -24.51
CA ALA A 75 1.17 4.28 -24.75
C ALA A 75 1.23 5.34 -23.64
N VAL A 76 1.18 6.61 -24.01
CA VAL A 76 1.00 7.71 -23.06
C VAL A 76 -0.49 7.78 -22.72
N GLU A 77 -0.81 7.70 -21.44
CA GLU A 77 -2.20 7.80 -20.97
C GLU A 77 -2.71 9.24 -21.15
N ASP A 78 -4.02 9.38 -21.36
CA ASP A 78 -4.69 10.68 -21.57
C ASP A 78 -4.89 11.41 -20.22
N TYR A 79 -3.78 11.68 -19.53
CA TYR A 79 -3.72 12.52 -18.35
C TYR A 79 -3.05 13.85 -18.68
N PRO A 80 -3.42 14.95 -17.99
CA PRO A 80 -2.69 16.20 -18.04
C PRO A 80 -1.18 15.99 -17.80
N VAL A 81 -0.36 16.65 -18.61
CA VAL A 81 1.10 16.71 -18.44
C VAL A 81 1.52 18.12 -18.05
N TRP A 82 2.55 18.25 -17.24
CA TRP A 82 2.91 19.50 -16.59
C TRP A 82 4.39 19.82 -16.75
N CYS A 83 4.70 21.09 -17.01
CA CYS A 83 6.06 21.55 -17.19
C CYS A 83 6.89 21.47 -15.90
N ILE A 84 8.16 21.10 -16.03
CA ILE A 84 9.16 21.14 -14.95
C ILE A 84 10.49 21.80 -15.38
N GLN A 85 10.47 22.64 -16.42
CA GLN A 85 11.60 23.48 -16.83
C GLN A 85 11.10 24.81 -17.41
N ALA A 86 10.75 25.76 -16.55
CA ALA A 86 10.08 27.03 -16.89
C ALA A 86 10.78 27.92 -17.95
N LYS A 87 12.08 27.69 -18.20
CA LYS A 87 12.89 28.47 -19.17
C LYS A 87 12.91 27.86 -20.57
N LEU A 88 12.55 26.59 -20.72
CA LEU A 88 12.51 25.89 -22.00
C LEU A 88 11.11 25.99 -22.62
N GLY A 89 11.03 25.70 -23.91
CA GLY A 89 9.75 25.63 -24.61
C GLY A 89 9.07 24.29 -24.38
N ASP A 90 7.74 24.29 -24.50
CA ASP A 90 6.90 23.10 -24.40
C ASP A 90 7.18 22.09 -25.53
N PRO A 91 7.13 20.78 -25.22
CA PRO A 91 7.32 19.76 -26.24
C PRO A 91 6.12 19.68 -27.17
N GLY A 92 6.40 19.60 -28.46
CA GLY A 92 5.43 19.26 -29.49
C GLY A 92 5.27 17.74 -29.69
N PRO A 93 4.60 17.32 -30.78
CA PRO A 93 4.30 15.92 -31.03
C PRO A 93 5.57 15.08 -31.21
N ASN A 94 5.69 14.01 -30.43
CA ASN A 94 6.80 13.04 -30.45
C ASN A 94 8.15 13.58 -29.96
N GLU A 95 8.18 14.71 -29.27
CA GLU A 95 9.43 15.25 -28.71
C GLU A 95 9.72 14.77 -27.28
N MET A 96 8.72 14.15 -26.62
CA MET A 96 8.94 13.35 -25.41
C MET A 96 9.48 11.97 -25.82
N THR A 97 10.69 11.62 -25.36
CA THR A 97 11.46 10.48 -25.88
C THR A 97 11.82 9.43 -24.83
N SER A 98 11.59 9.71 -23.55
CA SER A 98 11.81 8.74 -22.47
C SER A 98 10.71 8.81 -21.42
N ILE A 99 10.48 7.69 -20.74
CA ILE A 99 9.57 7.58 -19.61
C ILE A 99 10.35 7.08 -18.39
N SER A 100 10.14 7.72 -17.25
CA SER A 100 10.71 7.25 -15.98
C SER A 100 9.80 7.55 -14.80
N THR A 101 9.91 6.73 -13.76
CA THR A 101 9.19 6.95 -12.50
C THR A 101 9.96 7.96 -11.66
N LEU A 102 9.25 8.97 -11.16
CA LEU A 102 9.73 9.89 -10.15
C LEU A 102 9.23 9.47 -8.78
N THR A 103 10.18 9.30 -7.87
CA THR A 103 9.95 9.01 -6.45
C THR A 103 10.43 10.15 -5.55
N GLU A 104 11.38 10.97 -6.01
CA GLU A 104 11.99 12.03 -5.22
C GLU A 104 11.61 13.43 -5.72
N SER A 105 11.36 14.34 -4.77
CA SER A 105 11.20 15.77 -5.02
C SER A 105 12.50 16.51 -4.73
N ARG A 106 12.76 17.58 -5.48
CA ARG A 106 13.89 18.48 -5.29
C ARG A 106 13.66 19.56 -4.23
N GLN A 107 12.41 19.88 -3.92
CA GLN A 107 12.02 20.82 -2.86
C GLN A 107 12.81 22.15 -2.89
N LEU A 108 12.82 22.82 -4.04
CA LEU A 108 13.64 24.01 -4.29
C LEU A 108 13.00 25.30 -3.76
N GLY A 109 11.78 25.23 -3.26
CA GLY A 109 11.05 26.38 -2.73
C GLY A 109 11.30 26.61 -1.25
N PRO A 110 10.58 27.60 -0.69
CA PRO A 110 10.52 27.75 0.76
C PRO A 110 9.76 26.57 1.37
N SER A 111 10.07 26.26 2.64
CA SER A 111 9.63 25.01 3.28
C SER A 111 8.12 24.81 3.32
N GLU A 112 7.34 25.90 3.30
CA GLU A 112 5.88 25.85 3.36
C GLU A 112 5.26 25.38 2.03
N LEU A 113 6.01 25.46 0.92
CA LEU A 113 5.61 24.98 -0.41
C LEU A 113 6.31 23.68 -0.82
N ASN A 114 7.26 23.21 -0.01
CA ASN A 114 7.97 21.95 -0.27
C ASN A 114 7.06 20.75 -0.01
N LEU A 115 6.97 19.86 -1.00
CA LEU A 115 6.14 18.68 -0.98
C LEU A 115 6.94 17.47 -1.45
N THR A 116 6.61 16.30 -0.91
CA THR A 116 7.11 15.03 -1.43
C THR A 116 6.35 14.61 -2.68
N THR A 117 6.88 13.64 -3.42
CA THR A 117 6.22 13.09 -4.61
C THR A 117 4.82 12.53 -4.34
N PRO A 118 4.60 11.74 -3.27
CA PRO A 118 3.24 11.28 -2.92
C PRO A 118 2.27 12.43 -2.64
N GLN A 119 2.73 13.51 -2.00
CA GLN A 119 1.89 14.67 -1.71
C GLN A 119 1.47 15.41 -2.99
N LEU A 120 2.38 15.57 -3.97
CA LEU A 120 2.00 16.12 -5.27
C LEU A 120 1.11 15.18 -6.07
N ALA A 121 1.38 13.88 -6.08
CA ALA A 121 0.54 12.90 -6.74
C ALA A 121 -0.90 12.94 -6.18
N TRP A 122 -1.05 13.08 -4.87
CA TRP A 122 -2.35 13.28 -4.22
C TRP A 122 -3.06 14.56 -4.68
N LEU A 123 -2.34 15.68 -4.78
CA LEU A 123 -2.91 16.94 -5.27
C LEU A 123 -3.35 16.84 -6.73
N LEU A 124 -2.54 16.23 -7.59
CA LEU A 124 -2.92 16.02 -8.99
C LEU A 124 -4.15 15.12 -9.08
N ASN A 125 -4.18 13.99 -8.37
CA ASN A 125 -5.36 13.12 -8.32
C ASN A 125 -6.63 13.89 -7.93
N LYS A 126 -6.52 14.75 -6.91
CA LYS A 126 -7.67 15.48 -6.36
C LYS A 126 -8.12 16.64 -7.23
N TYR A 127 -7.19 17.41 -7.78
CA TYR A 127 -7.47 18.75 -8.29
C TYR A 127 -7.20 18.95 -9.78
N GLN A 128 -6.45 18.07 -10.46
CA GLN A 128 -6.11 18.30 -11.87
C GLN A 128 -7.33 18.28 -12.81
N GLY A 129 -8.41 17.60 -12.40
CA GLY A 129 -9.65 17.50 -13.18
C GLY A 129 -10.54 18.74 -13.13
N ASP A 130 -10.25 19.73 -12.26
CA ASP A 130 -10.99 21.00 -12.25
C ASP A 130 -10.42 21.96 -13.29
N THR A 131 -10.78 21.70 -14.55
CA THR A 131 -10.25 22.40 -15.73
C THR A 131 -10.77 23.83 -15.89
N ARG A 132 -11.72 24.26 -15.05
CA ARG A 132 -12.34 25.60 -15.13
C ARG A 132 -11.77 26.57 -14.10
N ASP A 133 -11.19 26.09 -13.00
CA ASP A 133 -10.49 26.94 -12.03
C ASP A 133 -9.03 27.16 -12.48
N ASN A 134 -8.78 28.25 -13.19
CA ASN A 134 -7.42 28.60 -13.63
C ASN A 134 -6.45 28.87 -12.47
N THR A 135 -6.94 29.33 -11.30
CA THR A 135 -6.09 29.54 -10.12
C THR A 135 -5.69 28.20 -9.52
N ASN A 136 -6.60 27.22 -9.49
CA ASN A 136 -6.29 25.84 -9.13
C ASN A 136 -5.17 25.26 -10.01
N LEU A 137 -5.36 25.29 -11.34
CA LEU A 137 -4.39 24.75 -12.29
C LEU A 137 -3.04 25.43 -12.19
N ALA A 138 -3.03 26.76 -12.02
CA ALA A 138 -1.79 27.52 -11.85
C ALA A 138 -1.09 27.22 -10.52
N ALA A 139 -1.84 26.98 -9.43
CA ALA A 139 -1.26 26.58 -8.15
C ALA A 139 -0.61 25.19 -8.22
N LEU A 140 -1.23 24.23 -8.92
CA LEU A 140 -0.62 22.91 -9.18
C LEU A 140 0.66 23.04 -9.99
N ALA A 141 0.65 23.77 -11.11
CA ALA A 141 1.84 24.01 -11.93
C ALA A 141 2.95 24.73 -11.15
N TYR A 142 2.59 25.72 -10.32
CA TYR A 142 3.53 26.42 -9.46
C TYR A 142 4.21 25.48 -8.45
N LEU A 143 3.43 24.62 -7.78
CA LEU A 143 3.98 23.61 -6.87
C LEU A 143 4.86 22.58 -7.58
N LEU A 144 4.50 22.18 -8.81
CA LEU A 144 5.31 21.28 -9.63
C LEU A 144 6.66 21.90 -9.97
N HIS A 145 6.71 23.16 -10.41
CA HIS A 145 7.98 23.86 -10.61
C HIS A 145 8.80 23.96 -9.31
N ILE A 146 8.18 24.37 -8.20
CA ILE A 146 8.87 24.47 -6.90
C ILE A 146 9.54 23.15 -6.50
N ASN A 147 8.86 22.02 -6.73
CA ASN A 147 9.28 20.73 -6.21
C ASN A 147 10.02 19.85 -7.23
N PHE A 148 9.92 20.14 -8.52
CA PHE A 148 10.43 19.26 -9.58
C PHE A 148 11.16 19.98 -10.72
N GLU A 149 11.34 21.31 -10.66
CA GLU A 149 12.12 22.06 -11.66
C GLU A 149 13.46 21.36 -11.93
N GLN A 150 13.78 21.04 -13.18
CA GLN A 150 15.01 20.32 -13.53
C GLN A 150 16.16 21.29 -13.78
N GLU A 151 17.39 20.78 -13.63
CA GLU A 151 18.56 21.52 -14.05
C GLU A 151 18.55 21.74 -15.56
N TYR A 152 19.12 22.87 -15.96
CA TYR A 152 19.39 23.17 -17.36
C TYR A 152 20.85 22.80 -17.68
N ARG A 153 21.49 23.57 -18.56
CA ARG A 153 22.89 23.34 -18.96
C ARG A 153 23.93 23.57 -17.85
N ARG A 154 23.57 24.23 -16.74
CA ARG A 154 24.50 24.58 -15.65
C ARG A 154 23.86 24.27 -14.29
N PRO A 155 24.59 23.67 -13.33
CA PRO A 155 24.07 23.44 -11.99
C PRO A 155 23.61 24.72 -11.28
N GLY A 156 22.53 24.62 -10.51
CA GLY A 156 21.96 25.73 -9.72
C GLY A 156 21.01 26.64 -10.51
N THR A 157 20.80 26.36 -11.80
CA THR A 157 19.89 27.14 -12.64
C THR A 157 18.42 26.86 -12.33
N ALA A 158 18.11 25.64 -11.88
CA ALA A 158 16.78 25.29 -11.39
C ALA A 158 16.38 26.14 -10.18
N GLN A 159 17.26 26.22 -9.16
CA GLN A 159 17.03 27.02 -7.96
C GLN A 159 16.82 28.51 -8.28
N ALA A 160 17.66 29.07 -9.16
CA ALA A 160 17.52 30.45 -9.60
C ALA A 160 16.17 30.69 -10.32
N THR A 161 15.76 29.75 -11.17
CA THR A 161 14.49 29.83 -11.89
C THR A 161 13.30 29.75 -10.95
N VAL A 162 13.33 28.86 -9.95
CA VAL A 162 12.29 28.79 -8.92
C VAL A 162 12.20 30.09 -8.12
N ASN A 163 13.33 30.69 -7.75
CA ASN A 163 13.33 31.99 -7.05
C ASN A 163 12.70 33.11 -7.89
N GLU A 164 13.02 33.16 -9.20
CA GLU A 164 12.42 34.12 -10.13
C GLU A 164 10.91 33.87 -10.29
N LEU A 165 10.49 32.61 -10.39
CA LEU A 165 9.08 32.24 -10.47
C LEU A 165 8.30 32.66 -9.23
N ILE A 166 8.83 32.39 -8.03
CA ILE A 166 8.22 32.79 -6.76
C ILE A 166 8.04 34.32 -6.71
N ALA A 167 9.09 35.07 -7.06
CA ALA A 167 9.02 36.54 -7.08
C ALA A 167 7.97 37.04 -8.08
N ALA A 168 7.93 36.48 -9.29
CA ALA A 168 6.97 36.86 -10.32
C ALA A 168 5.52 36.51 -9.94
N VAL A 169 5.27 35.35 -9.33
CA VAL A 169 3.94 34.95 -8.85
C VAL A 169 3.45 35.89 -7.75
N ARG A 170 4.31 36.24 -6.80
CA ARG A 170 3.96 37.18 -5.70
C ARG A 170 3.56 38.56 -6.21
N ASP A 171 4.25 39.04 -7.23
CA ASP A 171 4.00 40.36 -7.83
C ASP A 171 2.74 40.35 -8.71
N GLN A 172 2.61 39.36 -9.59
CA GLN A 172 1.63 39.39 -10.67
C GLN A 172 0.31 38.66 -10.32
N ALA A 173 0.37 37.60 -9.51
CA ALA A 173 -0.77 36.73 -9.24
C ALA A 173 -0.70 36.07 -7.85
N PRO A 174 -0.72 36.85 -6.75
CA PRO A 174 -0.52 36.34 -5.37
C PRO A 174 -1.57 35.30 -4.92
N GLY A 175 -2.73 35.25 -5.58
CA GLY A 175 -3.74 34.22 -5.34
C GLY A 175 -3.25 32.80 -5.66
N ILE A 176 -2.29 32.64 -6.58
CA ILE A 176 -1.67 31.35 -6.91
C ILE A 176 -0.90 30.80 -5.69
N GLU A 177 -0.03 31.61 -5.10
CA GLU A 177 0.75 31.18 -3.93
C GLU A 177 -0.15 30.94 -2.72
N THR A 178 -1.18 31.76 -2.52
CA THR A 178 -2.17 31.54 -1.44
C THR A 178 -2.84 30.17 -1.58
N ARG A 179 -3.25 29.79 -2.80
CA ARG A 179 -3.85 28.47 -3.05
C ARG A 179 -2.81 27.35 -2.93
N ALA A 180 -1.59 27.56 -3.41
CA ALA A 180 -0.51 26.58 -3.32
C ALA A 180 -0.16 26.26 -1.85
N LEU A 181 -0.13 27.25 -0.96
CA LEU A 181 0.05 27.04 0.47
C LEU A 181 -1.08 26.18 1.08
N GLN A 182 -2.34 26.49 0.73
CA GLN A 182 -3.49 25.69 1.16
C GLN A 182 -3.39 24.24 0.70
N TYR A 183 -3.01 24.03 -0.56
CA TYR A 183 -2.81 22.69 -1.12
C TYR A 183 -1.63 21.96 -0.48
N ALA A 184 -0.53 22.65 -0.22
CA ALA A 184 0.62 22.05 0.44
C ALA A 184 0.27 21.54 1.84
N ASP A 185 -0.45 22.35 2.63
CA ASP A 185 -0.95 21.95 3.94
C ASP A 185 -1.92 20.78 3.85
N GLU A 186 -2.86 20.83 2.90
CA GLU A 186 -3.83 19.75 2.73
C GLU A 186 -3.17 18.42 2.32
N ALA A 187 -2.22 18.47 1.39
CA ALA A 187 -1.51 17.29 0.90
C ALA A 187 -0.67 16.61 1.99
N ARG A 188 0.03 17.40 2.81
CA ARG A 188 0.79 16.89 3.97
C ARG A 188 -0.11 16.12 4.93
N ASN A 189 -1.35 16.57 5.12
CA ASN A 189 -2.31 15.94 6.02
C ASN A 189 -3.11 14.79 5.39
N SER A 190 -2.96 14.51 4.08
CA SER A 190 -3.85 13.60 3.36
C SER A 190 -3.15 12.50 2.58
N ALA A 191 -1.92 12.71 2.11
CA ALA A 191 -1.20 11.71 1.34
C ALA A 191 -0.79 10.52 2.24
N ALA A 192 -1.37 9.35 1.99
CA ALA A 192 -1.02 8.10 2.63
C ALA A 192 0.34 7.59 2.13
N ILE A 193 1.30 7.41 3.04
CA ILE A 193 2.65 6.94 2.67
C ILE A 193 3.22 5.90 3.64
N GLY A 194 2.69 5.81 4.86
CA GLY A 194 3.16 4.90 5.90
C GLY A 194 2.09 3.88 6.30
N TYR A 195 2.54 2.69 6.71
CA TYR A 195 1.67 1.58 7.08
C TYR A 195 2.13 0.97 8.40
N GLU A 196 1.18 0.80 9.32
CA GLU A 196 1.41 0.14 10.60
C GLU A 196 0.59 -1.14 10.64
N SER A 197 1.28 -2.29 10.68
CA SER A 197 0.64 -3.60 10.90
C SER A 197 0.18 -3.82 12.34
N GLY A 198 0.59 -2.98 13.28
CA GLY A 198 0.22 -3.09 14.68
C GLY A 198 0.89 -4.23 15.45
N SER A 199 0.31 -4.57 16.59
CA SER A 199 0.78 -5.59 17.53
C SER A 199 -0.33 -6.59 17.86
N VAL A 200 0.06 -7.74 18.41
CA VAL A 200 -0.87 -8.80 18.80
C VAL A 200 -0.79 -9.06 20.31
N GLU A 201 -1.95 -9.07 20.95
CA GLU A 201 -2.18 -9.56 22.29
C GLU A 201 -2.79 -10.97 22.23
N GLY A 202 -2.47 -11.81 23.22
CA GLY A 202 -3.02 -13.16 23.35
C GLY A 202 -2.13 -14.28 22.79
N ASP A 203 -0.80 -14.11 22.75
CA ASP A 203 0.10 -15.23 22.44
C ASP A 203 -0.08 -16.39 23.44
N GLY A 204 -0.25 -17.59 22.91
CA GLY A 204 -0.58 -18.79 23.67
C GLY A 204 -1.97 -18.77 24.29
N GLN A 205 -2.90 -17.95 23.79
CA GLN A 205 -4.28 -17.86 24.28
C GLN A 205 -5.29 -18.35 23.24
N ARG A 206 -6.55 -18.54 23.67
CA ARG A 206 -7.68 -18.88 22.79
C ARG A 206 -8.30 -17.67 22.10
N LYS A 207 -8.03 -16.47 22.61
CA LYS A 207 -8.57 -15.20 22.11
C LYS A 207 -7.55 -14.10 22.36
N GLY A 208 -7.66 -13.04 21.59
CA GLY A 208 -6.83 -11.86 21.77
C GLY A 208 -7.26 -10.72 20.88
N VAL A 209 -6.38 -9.74 20.73
CA VAL A 209 -6.63 -8.50 19.98
C VAL A 209 -5.42 -8.18 19.11
N ILE A 210 -5.67 -7.77 17.87
CA ILE A 210 -4.69 -7.08 17.02
C ILE A 210 -4.97 -5.59 17.15
N ARG A 211 -3.98 -4.78 17.54
CA ARG A 211 -4.12 -3.34 17.81
C ARG A 211 -3.10 -2.53 17.04
N GLY A 212 -3.39 -1.25 16.81
CA GLY A 212 -2.40 -0.34 16.23
C GLY A 212 -2.26 -0.48 14.72
N ILE A 213 -3.31 -0.96 14.04
CA ILE A 213 -3.31 -1.00 12.57
C ILE A 213 -3.66 0.40 12.07
N ALA A 214 -2.79 1.01 11.26
CA ALA A 214 -3.00 2.36 10.77
C ALA A 214 -2.36 2.58 9.39
N VAL A 215 -2.88 3.58 8.68
CA VAL A 215 -2.22 4.20 7.53
C VAL A 215 -1.84 5.61 7.96
N THR A 216 -0.64 6.07 7.62
CA THR A 216 -0.10 7.35 8.09
C THR A 216 0.43 8.21 6.94
N ASN A 217 0.48 9.51 7.18
CA ASN A 217 1.20 10.45 6.33
C ASN A 217 2.69 10.53 6.70
N GLU A 218 3.42 11.43 6.04
CA GLU A 218 4.85 11.66 6.29
C GLU A 218 5.16 12.06 7.73
N ALA A 219 4.25 12.80 8.39
CA ALA A 219 4.42 13.22 9.77
C ALA A 219 4.03 12.13 10.79
N GLY A 220 3.63 10.92 10.34
CA GLY A 220 3.15 9.84 11.20
C GLY A 220 1.72 10.05 11.73
N GLN A 221 0.98 11.01 11.17
CA GLN A 221 -0.43 11.23 11.51
C GLN A 221 -1.32 10.26 10.74
N MET A 222 -2.38 9.79 11.38
CA MET A 222 -3.25 8.76 10.80
C MET A 222 -4.15 9.31 9.69
N ILE A 223 -4.20 8.59 8.56
CA ILE A 223 -5.04 8.87 7.40
C ILE A 223 -6.23 7.93 7.41
N ALA A 224 -7.43 8.51 7.31
CA ALA A 224 -8.69 7.78 7.22
C ALA A 224 -9.15 7.59 5.78
N GLY A 225 -9.83 6.49 5.49
CA GLY A 225 -10.54 6.26 4.22
C GLY A 225 -9.89 5.27 3.25
N GLU A 226 -8.62 4.90 3.46
CA GLU A 226 -7.90 3.91 2.65
C GLU A 226 -8.46 2.52 2.88
N ASP A 227 -8.59 1.71 1.83
CA ASP A 227 -9.12 0.35 1.95
C ASP A 227 -8.07 -0.59 2.55
N ILE A 228 -8.48 -1.35 3.58
CA ILE A 228 -7.63 -2.30 4.30
C ILE A 228 -8.32 -3.68 4.32
N GLU A 229 -7.59 -4.70 3.86
CA GLU A 229 -7.90 -6.12 4.08
C GLU A 229 -6.90 -6.70 5.09
N LEU A 230 -7.42 -7.37 6.11
CA LEU A 230 -6.63 -8.11 7.10
C LEU A 230 -6.85 -9.60 6.89
N THR A 231 -5.77 -10.37 6.93
CA THR A 231 -5.84 -11.83 6.78
C THR A 231 -5.05 -12.55 7.86
N LEU A 232 -5.67 -13.58 8.42
CA LEU A 232 -5.06 -14.56 9.30
C LEU A 232 -4.71 -15.83 8.52
N ILE A 233 -3.48 -16.30 8.68
CA ILE A 233 -3.04 -17.62 8.23
C ILE A 233 -2.75 -18.47 9.46
N GLY A 234 -3.51 -19.53 9.65
CA GLY A 234 -3.40 -20.42 10.80
C GLY A 234 -4.76 -20.70 11.43
N PRO A 235 -4.79 -21.38 12.59
CA PRO A 235 -6.03 -21.80 13.23
C PRO A 235 -6.66 -20.66 14.07
N ALA A 236 -6.98 -19.54 13.42
CA ALA A 236 -7.70 -18.42 14.04
C ALA A 236 -8.61 -17.68 13.05
N VAL A 237 -9.63 -17.04 13.59
CA VAL A 237 -10.60 -16.21 12.87
C VAL A 237 -10.85 -14.91 13.61
N PHE A 238 -11.22 -13.86 12.88
CA PHE A 238 -11.70 -12.62 13.48
C PHE A 238 -13.07 -12.84 14.13
N ASP A 239 -13.32 -12.20 15.27
CA ASP A 239 -14.60 -12.39 15.94
C ASP A 239 -15.77 -11.78 15.18
N GLU A 240 -15.55 -10.58 14.64
CA GLU A 240 -16.54 -9.80 13.91
C GLU A 240 -17.09 -10.56 12.69
N THR A 241 -16.22 -11.18 11.90
CA THR A 241 -16.60 -11.86 10.65
C THR A 241 -16.79 -13.36 10.82
N GLY A 242 -16.20 -13.95 11.86
CA GLY A 242 -16.13 -15.40 12.03
C GLY A 242 -15.26 -16.11 10.97
N THR A 243 -14.49 -15.36 10.17
CA THR A 243 -13.61 -15.88 9.12
C THR A 243 -12.17 -15.44 9.35
N ASN A 244 -11.24 -15.96 8.55
CA ASN A 244 -9.84 -15.55 8.61
C ASN A 244 -9.56 -14.21 7.89
N LYS A 245 -10.60 -13.51 7.42
CA LYS A 245 -10.50 -12.23 6.74
C LYS A 245 -11.36 -11.16 7.40
N TRP A 246 -10.87 -9.93 7.36
CA TRP A 246 -11.63 -8.73 7.67
C TRP A 246 -11.31 -7.66 6.62
N ALA A 247 -12.31 -6.88 6.21
CA ALA A 247 -12.14 -5.78 5.28
C ALA A 247 -12.85 -4.54 5.81
N GLY A 248 -12.24 -3.38 5.62
CA GLY A 248 -12.79 -2.10 6.02
C GLY A 248 -11.89 -0.95 5.58
N LYS A 249 -12.03 0.20 6.23
CA LYS A 249 -11.25 1.40 5.92
C LYS A 249 -10.34 1.80 7.08
N SER A 250 -9.21 2.41 6.75
CA SER A 250 -8.37 3.12 7.72
C SER A 250 -9.16 4.23 8.41
N ALA A 251 -8.76 4.61 9.61
CA ALA A 251 -9.45 5.60 10.43
C ALA A 251 -8.45 6.59 11.06
N ALA A 252 -8.96 7.72 11.56
CA ALA A 252 -8.16 8.72 12.29
C ALA A 252 -7.67 8.23 13.66
N THR A 253 -8.08 7.03 14.07
CA THR A 253 -7.60 6.30 15.24
C THR A 253 -7.18 4.91 14.82
N PRO A 254 -6.16 4.30 15.46
CA PRO A 254 -5.70 2.98 15.06
C PRO A 254 -6.82 1.95 15.18
N LEU A 255 -6.90 1.05 14.21
CA LEU A 255 -7.88 -0.01 14.20
C LEU A 255 -7.50 -1.11 15.20
N GLU A 256 -8.54 -1.74 15.74
CA GLU A 256 -8.43 -2.90 16.61
C GLU A 256 -9.35 -4.02 16.12
N LYS A 257 -8.84 -5.25 16.14
CA LYS A 257 -9.59 -6.44 15.74
C LYS A 257 -9.38 -7.59 16.71
N THR A 258 -10.46 -8.07 17.28
CA THR A 258 -10.44 -9.24 18.15
C THR A 258 -10.42 -10.52 17.32
N TRP A 259 -9.72 -11.52 17.83
CA TRP A 259 -9.58 -12.83 17.20
C TRP A 259 -9.83 -13.94 18.20
N ARG A 260 -10.20 -15.11 17.69
CA ARG A 260 -10.28 -16.36 18.45
C ARG A 260 -9.65 -17.52 17.69
N SER A 261 -9.12 -18.49 18.43
CA SER A 261 -8.56 -19.71 17.87
C SER A 261 -9.66 -20.66 17.39
N THR A 262 -9.34 -21.45 16.38
CA THR A 262 -10.15 -22.57 15.85
C THR A 262 -9.43 -23.91 15.95
N GLY A 263 -8.22 -23.91 16.53
CA GLY A 263 -7.33 -25.05 16.71
C GLY A 263 -6.02 -24.62 17.36
N ASN A 264 -5.13 -25.56 17.62
CA ASN A 264 -3.78 -25.26 18.13
C ASN A 264 -2.81 -24.97 16.99
N GLY A 265 -1.92 -24.00 17.15
CA GLY A 265 -0.83 -23.80 16.22
C GLY A 265 -0.31 -22.36 16.15
N THR A 266 0.41 -22.07 15.09
CA THR A 266 0.96 -20.73 14.81
C THR A 266 0.03 -19.98 13.87
N VAL A 267 -0.24 -18.72 14.19
CA VAL A 267 -0.99 -17.79 13.36
C VAL A 267 -0.06 -16.68 12.88
N LYS A 268 -0.18 -16.33 11.60
CA LYS A 268 0.44 -15.17 10.98
C LYS A 268 -0.64 -14.18 10.59
N PHE A 269 -0.32 -12.91 10.69
CA PHE A 269 -1.17 -11.81 10.28
C PHE A 269 -0.47 -10.98 9.20
N PHE A 270 -1.22 -10.54 8.21
CA PHE A 270 -0.79 -9.51 7.29
C PHE A 270 -1.95 -8.57 6.99
N SER A 271 -1.61 -7.32 6.70
CA SER A 271 -2.53 -6.33 6.17
C SER A 271 -2.23 -6.09 4.70
N ARG A 272 -3.26 -5.83 3.92
CA ARG A 272 -3.17 -5.34 2.56
C ARG A 272 -3.89 -4.00 2.52
N VAL A 273 -3.19 -2.97 2.09
CA VAL A 273 -3.75 -1.64 1.87
C VAL A 273 -3.85 -1.42 0.35
N THR A 274 -5.01 -0.96 -0.10
CA THR A 274 -5.25 -0.63 -1.52
C THR A 274 -5.22 0.88 -1.69
N HIS A 275 -4.43 1.35 -2.67
CA HIS A 275 -4.25 2.76 -2.97
C HIS A 275 -4.95 3.15 -4.26
N ASP A 276 -6.01 3.94 -4.09
CA ASP A 276 -6.65 4.63 -5.21
C ASP A 276 -5.79 5.78 -5.72
N VAL A 277 -4.91 6.31 -4.86
CA VAL A 277 -4.01 7.44 -5.16
C VAL A 277 -2.59 6.94 -5.34
N ARG A 278 -1.93 7.41 -6.41
CA ARG A 278 -0.52 7.11 -6.68
C ARG A 278 0.40 7.74 -5.64
N THR A 279 1.52 7.07 -5.38
CA THR A 279 2.60 7.60 -4.51
C THR A 279 3.78 8.13 -5.33
N THR A 280 3.75 7.92 -6.65
CA THR A 280 4.77 8.35 -7.60
C THR A 280 4.20 9.29 -8.66
N LEU A 281 5.09 9.90 -9.44
CA LEU A 281 4.74 10.62 -10.65
C LEU A 281 5.52 10.03 -11.83
N THR A 282 5.04 10.24 -13.04
CA THR A 282 5.74 9.82 -14.25
C THR A 282 6.39 11.02 -14.92
N LYS A 283 7.69 10.94 -15.18
CA LYS A 283 8.44 11.90 -15.97
C LYS A 283 8.46 11.46 -17.42
N PHE A 284 8.15 12.40 -18.30
CA PHE A 284 8.46 12.31 -19.72
C PHE A 284 9.67 13.19 -20.01
N GLY A 285 10.78 12.55 -20.37
CA GLY A 285 12.02 13.24 -20.69
C GLY A 285 12.10 13.59 -22.18
N ALA A 286 12.66 14.77 -22.47
CA ALA A 286 12.97 15.23 -23.81
C ALA A 286 14.50 15.22 -24.07
N ASP A 287 14.94 15.75 -25.22
CA ASP A 287 16.35 15.78 -25.63
C ASP A 287 17.19 16.89 -24.94
N GLY A 288 16.56 17.65 -24.02
CA GLY A 288 17.16 18.77 -23.30
C GLY A 288 17.20 20.10 -24.07
N SER A 289 16.66 20.16 -25.29
CA SER A 289 16.43 21.41 -26.03
C SER A 289 15.06 22.03 -25.75
N ILE A 290 14.12 21.20 -25.30
CA ILE A 290 12.77 21.52 -24.83
C ILE A 290 12.58 20.97 -23.41
N GLN A 291 11.51 21.35 -22.74
CA GLN A 291 11.26 20.96 -21.35
C GLN A 291 10.85 19.49 -21.20
N ASP A 292 11.29 18.89 -20.09
CA ASP A 292 10.71 17.69 -19.54
C ASP A 292 9.31 17.98 -18.96
N MET A 293 8.46 16.95 -18.95
CA MET A 293 7.10 17.01 -18.41
C MET A 293 6.91 15.97 -17.30
N ILE A 294 5.96 16.23 -16.40
CA ILE A 294 5.48 15.27 -15.41
C ILE A 294 3.98 15.01 -15.60
N THR A 295 3.53 13.80 -15.33
CA THR A 295 2.12 13.47 -15.22
C THR A 295 1.81 12.59 -14.01
N TYR A 296 0.56 12.66 -13.56
CA TYR A 296 -0.02 11.66 -12.68
C TYR A 296 -0.33 10.35 -13.43
N GLY A 297 -0.47 10.39 -14.76
CA GLY A 297 -0.74 9.23 -15.61
C GLY A 297 0.44 8.26 -15.72
N ASN A 298 0.24 7.18 -16.48
CA ASN A 298 1.20 6.11 -16.80
C ASN A 298 1.79 5.44 -15.55
N ARG A 299 1.24 4.31 -15.11
CA ARG A 299 1.70 3.66 -13.87
C ARG A 299 2.81 2.66 -14.16
N ASP A 300 3.93 2.78 -13.46
CA ASP A 300 4.86 1.67 -13.30
C ASP A 300 4.42 0.83 -12.08
N PRO A 301 3.81 -0.35 -12.27
CA PRO A 301 3.27 -1.14 -11.17
C PRO A 301 4.36 -1.71 -10.25
N LEU A 302 5.63 -1.74 -10.68
CA LEU A 302 6.74 -2.19 -9.84
C LEU A 302 7.18 -1.10 -8.87
N ALA A 303 7.18 0.15 -9.31
CA ALA A 303 7.58 1.30 -8.49
C ALA A 303 6.41 1.90 -7.70
N ASP A 304 5.18 1.72 -8.17
CA ASP A 304 3.96 2.24 -7.57
C ASP A 304 2.87 1.16 -7.56
N PRO A 305 2.92 0.19 -6.63
CA PRO A 305 1.95 -0.89 -6.58
C PRO A 305 0.58 -0.38 -6.11
N ALA A 306 -0.50 -0.87 -6.72
CA ALA A 306 -1.88 -0.56 -6.30
C ALA A 306 -2.24 -1.14 -4.93
N GLU A 307 -1.50 -2.15 -4.49
CA GLU A 307 -1.69 -2.82 -3.22
C GLU A 307 -0.35 -2.97 -2.51
N VAL A 308 -0.29 -2.56 -1.26
CA VAL A 308 0.86 -2.80 -0.37
C VAL A 308 0.47 -3.87 0.63
N THR A 309 1.29 -4.91 0.75
CA THR A 309 1.08 -5.97 1.75
C THR A 309 2.13 -5.86 2.85
N GLU A 310 1.67 -5.55 4.05
CA GLU A 310 2.54 -5.43 5.21
C GLU A 310 2.42 -6.68 6.10
N PRO A 311 3.52 -7.39 6.35
CA PRO A 311 3.52 -8.46 7.33
C PRO A 311 3.32 -7.86 8.71
N GLY A 312 2.58 -8.56 9.57
CA GLY A 312 2.56 -8.26 10.99
C GLY A 312 3.05 -9.43 11.83
N PRO A 313 2.77 -9.40 13.14
CA PRO A 313 3.32 -10.37 14.06
C PRO A 313 2.86 -11.81 13.78
N THR A 314 3.69 -12.75 14.23
CA THR A 314 3.35 -14.18 14.30
C THR A 314 3.20 -14.55 15.78
N TRP A 315 2.15 -15.29 16.12
CA TRP A 315 1.90 -15.73 17.50
C TRP A 315 1.36 -17.16 17.53
N ARG A 316 1.35 -17.77 18.71
CA ARG A 316 0.76 -19.09 18.94
C ARG A 316 -0.65 -18.94 19.47
N VAL A 317 -1.51 -19.89 19.11
CA VAL A 317 -2.86 -20.01 19.63
C VAL A 317 -3.09 -21.41 20.18
N ILE A 318 -3.91 -21.47 21.22
CA ILE A 318 -4.39 -22.72 21.81
C ILE A 318 -5.92 -22.78 21.66
N PHE A 319 -6.49 -23.96 21.57
CA PHE A 319 -7.92 -24.21 21.42
C PHE A 319 -8.38 -25.29 22.40
N ASP A 320 -7.60 -26.36 22.48
CA ASP A 320 -7.74 -27.50 23.39
C ASP A 320 -6.37 -27.88 23.99
N PHE A 321 -6.37 -28.89 24.86
CA PHE A 321 -5.16 -29.43 25.47
C PHE A 321 -5.28 -30.95 25.59
N GLN A 322 -4.14 -31.62 25.68
CA GLN A 322 -4.09 -33.07 25.83
C GLN A 322 -3.67 -33.44 27.26
N PRO A 323 -4.62 -33.85 28.13
CA PRO A 323 -4.28 -34.33 29.47
C PRO A 323 -3.48 -35.63 29.39
N THR A 324 -2.48 -35.74 30.25
CA THR A 324 -1.64 -36.92 30.45
C THR A 324 -1.55 -37.22 31.94
N GLY A 325 -1.01 -38.37 32.30
CA GLY A 325 -0.65 -38.61 33.69
C GLY A 325 0.20 -39.86 33.86
N VAL A 326 0.90 -39.89 34.99
CA VAL A 326 1.84 -40.95 35.34
C VAL A 326 1.45 -41.54 36.68
N SER A 327 1.25 -42.86 36.70
CA SER A 327 1.06 -43.64 37.92
C SER A 327 2.43 -43.98 38.53
N GLN A 328 2.54 -43.83 39.85
CA GLN A 328 3.71 -44.23 40.62
C GLN A 328 3.31 -45.40 41.52
N VAL A 329 3.27 -46.59 40.93
CA VAL A 329 3.17 -47.82 41.71
C VAL A 329 4.56 -48.12 42.28
N ASP A 330 4.80 -47.70 43.51
CA ASP A 330 5.87 -48.30 44.30
C ASP A 330 5.53 -49.78 44.46
N THR A 331 6.39 -50.68 43.95
CA THR A 331 6.31 -52.11 44.27
C THR A 331 6.51 -52.27 45.78
N ARG A 332 5.41 -52.25 46.53
CA ARG A 332 5.41 -52.60 47.95
C ARG A 332 5.16 -54.10 48.09
N PRO A 333 5.92 -54.83 48.93
CA PRO A 333 5.48 -56.14 49.38
C PRO A 333 4.11 -55.96 50.02
N VAL A 334 3.20 -56.87 49.70
CA VAL A 334 1.80 -56.81 50.15
C VAL A 334 1.79 -56.72 51.67
N ASN A 335 1.40 -55.56 52.18
CA ASN A 335 1.12 -55.42 53.59
C ASN A 335 -0.02 -56.40 53.92
N LEU A 336 0.12 -57.06 55.08
CA LEU A 336 -0.83 -58.06 55.60
C LEU A 336 -2.24 -57.49 55.87
N ASP A 337 -2.46 -56.19 55.61
CA ASP A 337 -3.71 -55.46 55.79
C ASP A 337 -4.56 -55.34 54.52
N GLY A 338 -4.09 -55.83 53.36
CA GLY A 338 -4.86 -55.88 52.11
C GLY A 338 -5.13 -54.52 51.46
N LYS A 339 -4.40 -53.47 51.87
CA LYS A 339 -4.53 -52.11 51.32
C LYS A 339 -3.53 -51.84 50.22
N ILE A 340 -4.02 -51.25 49.13
CA ILE A 340 -3.23 -50.84 47.96
C ILE A 340 -3.40 -49.34 47.79
N SER A 341 -2.31 -48.62 47.65
CA SER A 341 -2.31 -47.18 47.36
C SER A 341 -1.43 -46.91 46.16
N ASP A 342 -1.93 -46.05 45.27
CA ASP A 342 -1.18 -45.51 44.13
C ASP A 342 -1.25 -43.97 44.17
N THR A 343 -0.19 -43.33 43.67
CA THR A 343 -0.14 -41.88 43.48
C THR A 343 -0.15 -41.57 42.00
N PHE A 344 -1.13 -40.80 41.56
CA PHE A 344 -1.23 -40.38 40.16
C PHE A 344 -0.90 -38.91 40.03
N THR A 345 0.09 -38.59 39.19
CA THR A 345 0.42 -37.21 38.86
C THR A 345 -0.17 -36.88 37.50
N THR A 346 -1.06 -35.89 37.46
CA THR A 346 -1.62 -35.36 36.22
C THR A 346 -0.70 -34.31 35.61
N SER A 347 -0.73 -34.22 34.29
CA SER A 347 -0.03 -33.19 33.54
C SER A 347 -0.72 -32.93 32.21
N VAL A 348 -0.23 -31.97 31.45
CA VAL A 348 -0.65 -31.75 30.06
C VAL A 348 0.55 -32.08 29.17
N ASP A 349 0.30 -32.74 28.05
CA ASP A 349 1.32 -33.02 27.06
C ASP A 349 1.92 -31.71 26.55
N LYS A 350 3.19 -31.46 26.85
CA LYS A 350 3.90 -30.24 26.44
C LYS A 350 4.19 -30.19 24.94
N SER A 351 4.09 -31.33 24.25
CA SER A 351 4.21 -31.39 22.78
C SER A 351 2.89 -31.05 22.07
N TYR A 352 1.79 -30.97 22.81
CA TYR A 352 0.46 -30.62 22.33
C TYR A 352 -0.03 -29.30 22.94
N GLY A 353 -0.24 -28.26 22.11
CA GLY A 353 -0.64 -26.93 22.60
C GLY A 353 0.48 -26.22 23.38
N ASP A 354 0.15 -25.51 24.46
CA ASP A 354 1.13 -24.81 25.31
C ASP A 354 1.52 -25.57 26.59
N GLY A 355 1.04 -26.81 26.73
CA GLY A 355 1.33 -27.65 27.90
C GLY A 355 0.64 -27.19 29.19
N LYS A 356 -0.42 -26.37 29.09
CA LYS A 356 -1.21 -25.91 30.23
C LYS A 356 -2.64 -26.45 30.18
N TRP A 357 -3.22 -26.53 31.36
CA TRP A 357 -4.65 -26.81 31.52
C TRP A 357 -5.45 -25.63 30.98
N LEU A 358 -6.55 -25.92 30.28
CA LEU A 358 -7.54 -24.90 30.00
C LEU A 358 -8.42 -24.68 31.23
N ASP A 359 -8.60 -23.42 31.60
CA ASP A 359 -9.48 -23.03 32.70
C ASP A 359 -10.88 -23.63 32.53
N GLN A 360 -11.42 -24.14 33.65
CA GLN A 360 -12.78 -24.67 33.75
C GLN A 360 -13.10 -25.85 32.81
N THR A 361 -12.08 -26.54 32.26
CA THR A 361 -12.30 -27.77 31.49
C THR A 361 -12.14 -28.99 32.41
N PRO A 362 -13.22 -29.69 32.78
CA PRO A 362 -13.11 -30.87 33.63
C PRO A 362 -12.41 -31.99 32.87
N VAL A 363 -11.47 -32.65 33.54
CA VAL A 363 -10.85 -33.90 33.05
C VAL A 363 -11.02 -34.95 34.12
N VAL A 364 -11.61 -36.08 33.73
CA VAL A 364 -11.83 -37.23 34.59
C VAL A 364 -10.79 -38.28 34.28
N TYR A 365 -10.11 -38.76 35.32
CA TYR A 365 -9.19 -39.89 35.24
C TYR A 365 -9.78 -41.06 36.03
N THR A 366 -9.94 -42.20 35.36
CA THR A 366 -10.50 -43.40 35.99
C THR A 366 -9.39 -44.40 36.28
N ALA A 367 -9.14 -44.65 37.57
CA ALA A 367 -8.18 -45.63 38.06
C ALA A 367 -8.82 -47.01 38.16
N ARG A 368 -8.19 -48.03 37.57
CA ARG A 368 -8.60 -49.44 37.71
C ARG A 368 -7.45 -50.28 38.22
N ALA A 369 -7.71 -51.04 39.28
CA ALA A 369 -6.74 -51.98 39.85
C ALA A 369 -7.09 -53.42 39.45
N TYR A 370 -6.09 -54.16 38.96
CA TYR A 370 -6.28 -55.54 38.52
C TYR A 370 -5.39 -56.52 39.28
N TYR A 371 -5.97 -57.68 39.60
CA TYR A 371 -5.23 -58.85 40.03
C TYR A 371 -4.75 -59.65 38.83
N VAL A 372 -3.44 -59.86 38.76
CA VAL A 372 -2.78 -60.55 37.63
C VAL A 372 -2.10 -61.87 38.02
N GLY A 373 -2.23 -62.27 39.28
CA GLY A 373 -1.65 -63.51 39.82
C GLY A 373 -0.77 -63.29 41.04
N ARG A 374 -0.21 -64.38 41.58
CA ARG A 374 0.66 -64.35 42.77
C ARG A 374 2.12 -64.04 42.45
N ASN A 375 2.50 -64.16 41.18
CA ASN A 375 3.85 -63.88 40.71
C ASN A 375 3.90 -62.49 40.09
N ALA A 376 5.10 -61.91 40.06
CA ALA A 376 5.30 -60.61 39.42
C ALA A 376 4.90 -60.66 37.95
N PRO A 377 3.97 -59.80 37.50
CA PRO A 377 3.72 -59.64 36.08
C PRO A 377 4.95 -59.01 35.42
N ALA A 378 5.15 -59.26 34.14
CA ALA A 378 6.03 -58.41 33.34
C ALA A 378 5.45 -56.99 33.29
N THR A 379 6.31 -55.98 33.23
CA THR A 379 5.87 -54.60 32.98
C THR A 379 5.30 -54.50 31.56
N THR A 380 4.03 -54.11 31.43
CA THR A 380 3.33 -53.99 30.14
C THR A 380 2.48 -52.73 30.07
N ASP A 381 2.17 -52.29 28.85
CA ASP A 381 1.22 -51.18 28.57
C ASP A 381 -0.21 -51.67 28.28
N THR A 382 -0.47 -52.98 28.37
CA THR A 382 -1.81 -53.57 28.25
C THR A 382 -2.18 -54.40 29.48
N VAL A 383 -3.46 -54.44 29.85
CA VAL A 383 -3.94 -55.33 30.92
C VAL A 383 -3.77 -56.79 30.46
N PRO A 384 -3.09 -57.66 31.23
CA PRO A 384 -2.92 -59.06 30.85
C PRO A 384 -4.26 -59.78 30.67
N ALA A 385 -4.32 -60.70 29.69
CA ALA A 385 -5.49 -61.54 29.48
C ALA A 385 -5.74 -62.41 30.74
N GLY A 386 -6.98 -62.42 31.25
CA GLY A 386 -7.36 -63.14 32.45
C GLY A 386 -7.16 -62.38 33.77
N ALA A 387 -6.78 -61.09 33.73
CA ALA A 387 -6.71 -60.25 34.92
C ALA A 387 -8.10 -59.97 35.50
N GLU A 388 -8.24 -60.04 36.83
CA GLU A 388 -9.49 -59.80 37.55
C GLU A 388 -9.53 -58.36 38.07
N LEU A 389 -10.60 -57.61 37.77
CA LEU A 389 -10.80 -56.26 38.29
C LEU A 389 -11.05 -56.31 39.81
N LEU A 390 -10.23 -55.58 40.57
CA LEU A 390 -10.34 -55.49 42.03
C LEU A 390 -11.14 -54.26 42.48
N GLY A 391 -11.13 -53.19 41.68
CA GLY A 391 -11.82 -51.95 42.00
C GLY A 391 -11.58 -50.84 40.97
N GLU A 392 -12.45 -49.84 41.01
CA GLU A 392 -12.42 -48.64 40.17
C GLU A 392 -12.64 -47.40 41.03
N GLY A 393 -11.94 -46.30 40.73
CA GLY A 393 -12.10 -45.01 41.42
C GLY A 393 -11.71 -43.83 40.54
N GLN A 394 -12.21 -42.63 40.85
CA GLN A 394 -12.01 -41.40 40.05
C GLN A 394 -11.16 -40.34 40.79
N GLU A 395 -10.32 -40.75 41.75
CA GLU A 395 -9.54 -39.84 42.59
C GLU A 395 -8.04 -39.83 42.20
N LEU A 396 -7.38 -38.68 42.39
CA LEU A 396 -5.93 -38.49 42.17
C LEU A 396 -5.04 -39.36 43.10
N ARG A 397 -5.66 -39.94 44.12
CA ARG A 397 -5.10 -40.97 45.00
C ARG A 397 -6.18 -42.03 45.16
N ALA A 398 -5.90 -43.25 44.73
CA ALA A 398 -6.86 -44.35 44.82
C ALA A 398 -6.38 -45.35 45.88
N GLU A 399 -7.22 -45.58 46.89
CA GLU A 399 -7.03 -46.62 47.90
C GLU A 399 -8.01 -47.77 47.66
N PHE A 400 -7.49 -48.99 47.54
CA PHE A 400 -8.31 -50.18 47.31
C PHE A 400 -8.12 -51.18 48.45
N THR A 401 -9.21 -51.86 48.82
CA THR A 401 -9.19 -52.95 49.81
C THR A 401 -9.58 -54.24 49.12
N THR A 402 -8.78 -55.30 49.28
CA THR A 402 -9.04 -56.61 48.67
C THR A 402 -8.82 -57.74 49.67
N PRO A 403 -9.67 -58.79 49.67
CA PRO A 403 -9.51 -59.93 50.57
C PRO A 403 -8.35 -60.85 50.20
N LYS A 404 -7.64 -60.60 49.08
CA LYS A 404 -6.55 -61.44 48.60
C LYS A 404 -5.21 -60.99 49.18
N THR A 405 -4.47 -61.92 49.79
CA THR A 405 -3.12 -61.71 50.32
C THR A 405 -2.05 -62.15 49.31
N ASN A 406 -0.86 -61.53 49.34
CA ASN A 406 0.26 -61.73 48.39
C ASN A 406 -0.09 -61.43 46.92
N LEU A 407 -0.37 -60.17 46.64
CA LEU A 407 -0.73 -59.62 45.34
C LEU A 407 0.43 -58.86 44.67
N GLN A 408 0.58 -59.05 43.37
CA GLN A 408 1.22 -58.05 42.52
C GLN A 408 0.16 -57.44 41.61
N LEU A 409 0.22 -56.12 41.45
CA LEU A 409 -0.87 -55.30 40.94
C LEU A 409 -0.36 -54.39 39.84
N THR A 410 -1.24 -54.07 38.92
CA THR A 410 -1.04 -52.99 37.95
C THR A 410 -2.24 -52.06 38.07
N THR A 411 -1.98 -50.80 38.42
CA THR A 411 -2.97 -49.73 38.37
C THR A 411 -2.89 -49.07 37.00
N ARG A 412 -4.02 -48.86 36.35
CA ARG A 412 -4.09 -48.10 35.09
C ARG A 412 -5.09 -46.97 35.21
N TYR A 413 -4.75 -45.82 34.63
CA TYR A 413 -5.66 -44.70 34.48
C TYR A 413 -6.11 -44.66 33.03
N PHE A 414 -7.42 -44.61 32.83
CA PHE A 414 -8.04 -44.42 31.53
C PHE A 414 -8.62 -43.00 31.47
N LYS A 415 -8.48 -42.37 30.30
CA LYS A 415 -9.19 -41.13 29.96
C LYS A 415 -10.52 -41.53 29.33
N GLU A 416 -11.64 -41.08 29.89
CA GLU A 416 -12.93 -41.12 29.22
C GLU A 416 -13.14 -39.77 28.51
N ASN A 417 -13.58 -39.82 27.24
CA ASN A 417 -13.82 -38.63 26.41
C ASN A 417 -15.21 -38.05 26.63
#